data_AF-A0A704CQV8-F1
#
_entry.id   AF-A0A704CQV8-F1
#
_cell.length_a   1.000
_cell.length_b   1.000
_cell.length_c   1.000
_cell.angle_alpha   90.00
_cell.angle_beta   90.00
_cell.angle_gamma   90.00
#
_symmetry.space_group_name_H-M   'P 1'
#
loop_
_entity.id
_entity.type
_entity.pdbx_description
1 polymer ?
#
loop_
_entity_poly.entity_id
_entity_poly.type
_entity_poly.pdbx_seq_one_letter_code
_entity_poly.pdbx_strand_id
1 'polypeptide(L)' 'NAAKGHMTKCDGCHDRVADGKKPICVESCPLRALDFGPIDELRKKHGELAAVAPLPRAHFTKPNIVIKP' A
#
# COMPACT_ATOMS: atom_id res chain seq x y z
N ASN A 1 9.91 4.89 18.70
CA ASN A 1 9.02 3.81 19.18
C ASN A 1 9.47 3.12 20.47
N ALA A 2 10.66 3.39 21.03
CA ALA A 2 11.10 2.77 22.28
C ALA A 2 10.11 2.94 23.45
N ALA A 3 9.46 4.11 23.55
CA ALA A 3 8.46 4.40 24.58
C ALA A 3 7.17 3.54 24.50
N LYS A 4 6.85 2.94 23.34
CA LYS A 4 5.63 2.11 23.20
C LYS A 4 5.83 0.67 23.70
N GLY A 5 7.08 0.21 23.85
CA GLY A 5 7.39 -1.16 24.28
C GLY A 5 7.04 -2.26 23.25
N HIS A 6 6.59 -1.90 22.05
CA HIS A 6 6.28 -2.85 20.97
C HIS A 6 6.60 -2.26 19.59
N MET A 7 6.71 -3.13 18.59
CA MET A 7 6.96 -2.74 17.19
C MET A 7 5.69 -2.17 16.56
N THR A 8 5.84 -1.13 15.75
CA THR A 8 4.75 -0.56 14.95
C THR A 8 5.12 -0.56 13.48
N LYS A 9 4.14 -0.83 12.61
CA LYS A 9 4.27 -0.77 11.15
C LYS A 9 3.01 -0.15 10.54
N CYS A 10 3.06 0.18 9.26
CA CYS A 10 1.86 0.56 8.51
C CYS A 10 0.80 -0.55 8.60
N ASP A 11 -0.43 -0.15 8.88
CA ASP A 11 -1.61 -1.00 9.04
C ASP A 11 -2.62 -0.80 7.89
N GLY A 12 -2.33 0.09 6.94
CA GLY A 12 -3.26 0.46 5.88
C GLY A 12 -4.39 1.39 6.34
N CYS A 13 -4.19 2.11 7.45
CA CYS A 13 -5.23 2.92 8.11
C CYS A 13 -6.48 2.09 8.42
N HIS A 14 -6.30 0.99 9.14
CA HIS A 14 -7.34 -0.03 9.35
C HIS A 14 -8.68 0.56 9.80
N ASP A 15 -8.65 1.45 10.81
CA ASP A 15 -9.84 2.09 11.36
C ASP A 15 -10.57 2.98 10.32
N ARG A 16 -9.82 3.70 9.47
CA ARG A 16 -10.42 4.53 8.41
C ARG A 16 -11.08 3.68 7.34
N VAL A 17 -10.43 2.58 6.95
CA VAL A 17 -10.96 1.66 5.94
C VAL A 17 -12.22 0.96 6.47
N ALA A 18 -12.27 0.62 7.76
CA ALA A 18 -13.46 0.09 8.41
C ALA A 18 -14.64 1.09 8.36
N ASP A 19 -14.38 2.39 8.47
CA ASP A 19 -15.35 3.48 8.28
C ASP A 19 -15.71 3.76 6.80
N GLY A 20 -15.16 3.01 5.85
CA GLY A 20 -15.34 3.26 4.41
C GLY A 20 -14.59 4.47 3.86
N LYS A 21 -13.67 5.06 4.66
CA LYS A 21 -12.80 6.16 4.23
C LYS A 21 -11.53 5.59 3.58
N LYS A 22 -10.90 6.39 2.71
CA LYS A 22 -9.59 6.03 2.15
C LYS A 22 -8.48 6.18 3.20
N PRO A 23 -7.36 5.45 3.05
CA PRO A 23 -6.16 5.70 3.85
C PRO A 23 -5.68 7.14 3.69
N ILE A 24 -5.12 7.69 4.77
CA ILE A 24 -4.80 9.12 4.81
C ILE A 24 -3.80 9.52 3.73
N CYS A 25 -2.81 8.67 3.43
CA CYS A 25 -1.80 8.92 2.39
C CYS A 25 -2.38 8.97 0.97
N VAL A 26 -3.45 8.21 0.70
CA VAL A 26 -4.14 8.20 -0.59
C VAL A 26 -4.99 9.46 -0.72
N GLU A 27 -5.74 9.79 0.33
CA GLU A 27 -6.62 10.96 0.36
C GLU A 27 -5.81 12.27 0.30
N SER A 28 -4.66 12.32 0.96
CA SER A 28 -3.80 13.51 0.98
C SER A 28 -2.96 13.68 -0.29
N CYS A 29 -2.94 12.72 -1.21
CA CYS A 29 -2.04 12.76 -2.37
C CYS A 29 -2.54 13.80 -3.40
N PRO A 30 -1.86 14.96 -3.57
CA PRO A 30 -2.35 16.01 -4.47
C PRO A 30 -2.28 15.58 -5.94
N LEU A 31 -1.28 14.75 -6.27
CA LEU A 31 -1.06 14.24 -7.63
C LEU A 31 -1.93 13.03 -7.96
N ARG A 32 -2.69 12.50 -6.99
CA ARG A 32 -3.49 11.26 -7.14
C ARG A 32 -2.67 10.07 -7.67
N ALA A 33 -1.41 9.99 -7.23
CA ALA A 33 -0.47 8.94 -7.62
C ALA A 33 -0.65 7.63 -6.82
N LEU A 34 -1.34 7.71 -5.68
CA LEU A 34 -1.61 6.56 -4.81
C LEU A 34 -3.09 6.17 -4.93
N ASP A 35 -3.36 4.88 -4.97
CA ASP A 35 -4.70 4.31 -4.85
C ASP A 35 -4.67 3.12 -3.89
N PHE A 36 -5.84 2.77 -3.34
CA PHE A 36 -5.97 1.70 -2.36
C PHE A 36 -7.28 0.96 -2.54
N GLY A 37 -7.21 -0.37 -2.54
CA GLY A 37 -8.34 -1.26 -2.76
C GLY A 37 -7.89 -2.70 -2.97
N PRO A 38 -8.79 -3.59 -3.44
CA PRO A 38 -8.46 -4.97 -3.74
C PRO A 38 -7.32 -5.07 -4.76
N ILE A 39 -6.31 -5.89 -4.47
CA ILE A 39 -5.09 -5.97 -5.28
C ILE A 39 -5.37 -6.41 -6.72
N ASP A 40 -6.36 -7.28 -6.93
CA ASP A 40 -6.73 -7.76 -8.26
C ASP A 40 -7.32 -6.65 -9.13
N GLU A 41 -8.08 -5.72 -8.55
CA GLU A 41 -8.60 -4.55 -9.25
C GLU A 41 -7.49 -3.56 -9.59
N LEU A 42 -6.59 -3.31 -8.64
CA LEU A 42 -5.44 -2.44 -8.84
C LEU A 42 -4.52 -3.00 -9.94
N ARG A 43 -4.31 -4.33 -9.97
CA ARG A 43 -3.50 -4.98 -11.01
C ARG A 43 -4.13 -4.86 -12.39
N LYS A 44 -5.45 -5.03 -12.49
CA LYS A 44 -6.18 -4.81 -13.75
C LYS A 44 -6.06 -3.37 -14.26
N LYS A 45 -6.05 -2.37 -13.35
CA LYS A 45 -5.98 -0.95 -13.69
C LYS A 45 -4.56 -0.44 -14.00
N HIS A 46 -3.56 -0.94 -13.27
CA HIS A 46 -2.22 -0.35 -13.25
C HIS A 46 -1.10 -1.29 -13.71
N GLY A 47 -1.40 -2.57 -13.97
CA GLY A 47 -0.44 -3.59 -14.36
C GLY A 47 -0.01 -4.49 -13.19
N GLU A 48 1.00 -5.33 -13.39
CA GLU A 48 1.36 -6.37 -12.40
C GLU A 48 2.74 -6.17 -11.76
N LEU A 49 3.43 -5.07 -12.06
CA LEU A 49 4.77 -4.82 -11.55
C LEU A 49 4.73 -4.61 -10.03
N ALA A 50 5.21 -5.61 -9.29
CA ALA A 50 5.21 -5.64 -7.82
C ALA A 50 6.62 -5.63 -7.21
N ALA A 51 7.65 -5.38 -8.02
CA ALA A 51 9.03 -5.25 -7.57
C ALA A 51 9.78 -4.22 -8.43
N VAL A 52 10.32 -3.19 -7.78
CA VAL A 52 11.21 -2.19 -8.37
C VAL A 52 12.42 -2.02 -7.46
N ALA A 53 13.59 -1.64 -7.99
CA ALA A 53 14.76 -1.41 -7.16
C ALA A 53 14.48 -0.29 -6.13
N PRO A 54 14.88 -0.43 -4.85
CA PRO A 54 15.74 -1.47 -4.26
C PRO A 54 14.98 -2.66 -3.63
N LEU A 55 13.69 -2.84 -3.91
CA LEU A 55 12.89 -3.91 -3.29
C LEU A 55 13.36 -5.30 -3.75
N PRO A 56 13.28 -6.33 -2.86
CA PRO A 56 13.58 -7.70 -3.23
C PRO A 56 12.56 -8.23 -4.25
N ARG A 57 12.92 -9.31 -4.95
CA ARG A 57 12.05 -9.95 -5.94
C ARG A 57 10.70 -10.35 -5.32
N ALA A 58 9.60 -10.03 -5.99
CA ALA A 58 8.24 -10.21 -5.47
C ALA A 58 7.92 -11.65 -5.02
N HIS A 59 8.53 -12.68 -5.62
CA HIS A 59 8.28 -14.09 -5.25
C HIS A 59 8.64 -14.44 -3.79
N PHE A 60 9.51 -13.66 -3.12
CA PHE A 60 9.90 -13.93 -1.73
C PHE A 60 8.76 -13.67 -0.74
N THR A 61 8.03 -12.57 -0.90
CA THR A 61 7.00 -12.14 0.07
C THR A 61 5.62 -11.93 -0.54
N LYS A 62 5.49 -12.02 -1.87
CA LYS A 62 4.27 -11.81 -2.64
C LYS A 62 3.54 -10.52 -2.21
N PRO A 63 4.20 -9.34 -2.33
CA PRO A 63 3.66 -8.11 -1.78
C PRO A 63 2.38 -7.67 -2.50
N ASN A 64 1.43 -7.12 -1.74
CA ASN A 64 0.20 -6.52 -2.25
C ASN A 64 0.43 -5.06 -2.66
N ILE A 65 1.31 -4.87 -3.64
CA ILE A 65 1.60 -3.56 -4.24
C ILE A 65 1.63 -3.70 -5.77
N VAL A 66 1.32 -2.61 -6.45
CA VAL A 66 1.48 -2.44 -7.89
C VAL A 66 2.11 -1.08 -8.14
N ILE A 67 3.11 -1.03 -9.01
CA ILE A 67 3.88 0.17 -9.29
C ILE A 67 3.83 0.40 -10.79
N LYS A 68 3.36 1.58 -11.19
CA LYS A 68 3.46 2.07 -12.57
C LYS A 68 4.68 3.02 -12.64
N PRO A 69 5.73 2.67 -13.41
CA PRO A 69 6.90 3.52 -13.57
C PRO A 69 6.59 4.78 -14.37
#